data_AF-A0A839DMF8-F1
#
_entry.id   AF-A0A839DMF8-F1
#
_cell.length_a   1.000
_cell.length_b   1.000
_cell.length_c   1.000
_cell.angle_alpha   90.00
_cell.angle_beta   90.00
_cell.angle_gamma   90.00
#
_symmetry.space_group_name_H-M   'P 1'
#
loop_
_entity.id
_entity.type
_entity.pdbx_description
1 polymer ?
#
loop_
_entity_poly.entity_id
_entity_poly.type
_entity_poly.pdbx_seq_one_letter_code
_entity_poly.pdbx_strand_id
1 'polypeptide(L)'
;MPDELDKSWSLLGPKLRQVGKDEYEEFWGEVKDVKVLGKPRAIKSNKVVVNLRYKTEDGDKSLERHLMGIVVENGKPRINTEKSL
;
A
#
# COMPACT_ATOMS: atom_id res chain seq x y z
N MET A 1 -4.68 -4.73 1.77
CA MET A 1 -6.14 -4.74 1.66
C MET A 1 -6.66 -5.17 3.00
N PRO A 2 -7.61 -4.42 3.60
CA PRO A 2 -8.06 -4.64 4.97
C PRO A 2 -8.59 -6.06 5.21
N ASP A 3 -9.14 -6.71 4.18
CA ASP A 3 -9.69 -8.07 4.29
C ASP A 3 -8.66 -9.21 4.10
N GLU A 4 -7.44 -8.90 3.65
CA GLU A 4 -6.40 -9.91 3.37
C GLU A 4 -5.03 -9.42 3.88
N LEU A 5 -4.91 -9.16 5.19
CA LEU A 5 -3.72 -8.54 5.80
C LEU A 5 -2.46 -9.37 5.61
N ASP A 6 -2.48 -10.67 5.87
CA ASP A 6 -1.32 -11.57 5.70
C ASP A 6 -0.79 -11.59 4.27
N LYS A 7 -1.71 -11.72 3.31
CA LYS A 7 -1.37 -11.72 1.89
C LYS A 7 -0.81 -10.37 1.46
N SER A 8 -1.40 -9.28 1.95
CA SER A 8 -0.95 -7.92 1.67
C SER A 8 0.42 -7.63 2.29
N TRP A 9 0.64 -8.07 3.52
CA TRP A 9 1.93 -8.02 4.21
C TRP A 9 3.01 -8.76 3.41
N SER A 10 2.68 -9.92 2.85
CA SER A 10 3.61 -10.69 2.02
C SER A 10 4.06 -9.96 0.75
N LEU A 11 3.32 -8.95 0.28
CA LEU A 11 3.66 -8.14 -0.90
C LEU A 11 4.62 -6.99 -0.57
N LEU A 12 4.86 -6.70 0.71
CA LEU A 12 5.75 -5.64 1.13
C LEU A 12 7.23 -6.03 0.97
N GLY A 13 8.03 -5.06 0.58
CA GLY A 13 9.48 -5.16 0.50
C GLY A 13 10.13 -4.90 1.86
N PRO A 14 11.45 -5.12 1.96
CA PRO A 14 12.19 -5.01 3.22
C PRO A 14 11.99 -3.68 3.96
N LYS A 15 11.93 -2.55 3.26
CA LYS A 15 11.79 -1.23 3.90
C LYS A 15 10.41 -1.03 4.53
N LEU A 16 9.31 -1.34 3.82
CA LEU A 16 7.98 -1.23 4.41
C LEU A 16 7.74 -2.28 5.51
N ARG A 17 8.37 -3.47 5.45
CA ARG A 17 8.29 -4.45 6.53
C ARG A 17 8.97 -4.00 7.84
N GLN A 18 9.81 -2.96 7.82
CA GLN A 18 10.46 -2.45 9.04
C GLN A 18 9.50 -1.84 10.04
N VAL A 19 8.29 -1.42 9.61
CA VAL A 19 7.22 -0.96 10.50
C VAL A 19 6.76 -2.08 11.45
N GLY A 20 7.03 -3.35 11.13
CA GLY A 20 6.56 -4.48 11.91
C GLY A 20 5.14 -4.89 11.54
N LYS A 21 4.82 -6.15 11.80
CA LYS A 21 3.54 -6.74 11.40
C LYS A 21 2.38 -6.18 12.23
N ASP A 22 2.60 -6.01 13.54
CA ASP A 22 1.58 -5.55 14.47
C ASP A 22 1.13 -4.11 14.15
N GLU A 23 2.06 -3.18 13.96
CA GLU A 23 1.73 -1.78 13.57
C GLU A 23 1.02 -1.73 12.21
N TYR A 24 1.40 -2.61 11.29
CA TYR A 24 0.72 -2.72 10.00
C TYR A 24 -0.73 -3.21 10.16
N GLU A 25 -0.96 -4.24 10.97
CA GLU A 25 -2.29 -4.78 11.22
C GLU A 25 -3.18 -3.79 11.98
N GLU A 26 -2.61 -3.04 12.93
CA GLU A 26 -3.29 -1.97 13.65
C GLU A 26 -3.79 -0.88 12.69
N PHE A 27 -2.91 -0.33 11.85
CA PHE A 27 -3.29 0.67 10.86
C PHE A 27 -4.42 0.19 9.93
N TRP A 28 -4.29 -1.03 9.40
CA TRP A 28 -5.31 -1.55 8.49
C TRP A 28 -6.60 -1.95 9.19
N GLY A 29 -6.58 -2.18 10.51
CA GLY A 29 -7.78 -2.39 11.33
C GLY A 29 -8.70 -1.18 11.38
N GLU A 30 -8.14 0.03 11.28
CA GLU A 30 -8.90 1.29 11.27
C GLU A 30 -9.52 1.62 9.89
N VAL A 31 -9.05 0.94 8.83
CA VAL A 31 -9.46 1.18 7.45
C VAL A 31 -10.57 0.21 7.04
N LYS A 32 -11.78 0.72 6.83
CA LYS A 32 -12.93 -0.10 6.38
C LYS A 32 -12.94 -0.42 4.89
N ASP A 33 -12.43 0.48 4.05
CA ASP A 33 -12.41 0.28 2.59
C ASP A 33 -11.21 1.01 1.99
N VAL A 34 -10.54 0.36 1.05
CA VAL A 34 -9.51 0.99 0.22
C VAL A 34 -9.77 0.63 -1.24
N LYS A 35 -9.79 1.65 -2.11
CA LYS A 35 -9.97 1.45 -3.55
C LYS A 35 -8.88 2.12 -4.35
N VAL A 36 -8.33 1.38 -5.31
CA VAL A 36 -7.50 1.96 -6.36
C VAL A 36 -8.43 2.68 -7.34
N LEU A 37 -8.22 3.98 -7.53
CA LEU A 37 -8.96 4.78 -8.49
C LEU A 37 -8.19 4.89 -9.79
N GLY A 38 -8.84 4.46 -10.88
CA GLY A 38 -8.23 4.38 -12.20
C GLY A 38 -7.15 3.30 -12.27
N LYS A 39 -6.33 3.36 -13.33
CA LYS A 39 -5.24 2.40 -13.53
C LYS A 39 -3.95 2.92 -12.88
N PRO A 40 -3.22 2.08 -12.12
CA PRO A 40 -1.85 2.40 -11.71
C PRO A 40 -0.98 2.79 -12.92
N ARG A 41 -0.14 3.81 -12.75
CA ARG A 41 0.72 4.31 -13.81
C ARG A 41 2.19 4.05 -13.46
N ALA A 42 2.87 3.23 -14.23
CA ALA A 42 4.33 3.15 -14.17
C ALA A 42 4.92 4.47 -14.70
N ILE A 43 5.75 5.13 -13.89
CA ILE A 43 6.45 6.37 -14.29
C ILE A 43 7.95 6.16 -14.49
N LYS A 44 8.50 5.06 -13.95
CA LYS A 44 9.87 4.54 -14.17
C LYS A 44 9.84 3.02 -14.05
N SER A 45 10.94 2.35 -14.38
CA SER A 45 11.07 0.88 -14.31
C SER A 45 10.73 0.29 -12.93
N ASN A 46 10.90 1.05 -11.85
CA ASN A 46 10.64 0.61 -10.48
C ASN A 46 9.72 1.57 -9.68
N LYS A 47 8.96 2.44 -10.36
CA LYS A 47 8.07 3.40 -9.69
C LYS A 47 6.68 3.41 -10.31
N VAL A 48 5.67 3.29 -9.44
CA VAL A 48 4.26 3.26 -9.80
C VAL A 48 3.54 4.37 -9.05
N VAL A 49 2.72 5.13 -9.75
CA VAL A 49 1.78 6.09 -9.14
C VAL A 49 0.42 5.42 -9.05
N VAL A 50 -0.19 5.50 -7.87
CA VAL A 50 -1.56 5.05 -7.62
C VAL A 50 -2.37 6.18 -6.99
N ASN A 51 -3.66 6.21 -7.30
CA ASN A 51 -4.61 7.03 -6.54
C ASN A 51 -5.44 6.07 -5.69
N LEU A 52 -5.50 6.33 -4.39
CA LEU A 52 -6.22 5.52 -3.42
C LEU A 52 -7.35 6.35 -2.83
N ARG A 53 -8.50 5.72 -2.65
CA ARG A 53 -9.57 6.24 -1.81
C ARG A 53 -9.64 5.38 -0.56
N TYR A 54 -9.47 5.98 0.60
CA TYR A 54 -9.69 5.32 1.88
C TYR A 54 -11.07 5.65 2.43
N LYS A 55 -11.57 4.74 3.26
CA LYS A 55 -12.70 4.98 4.16
C LYS A 55 -12.32 4.44 5.53
N THR A 56 -12.38 5.28 6.56
CA THR A 56 -12.11 4.88 7.95
C THR A 56 -13.38 4.45 8.67
N GLU A 57 -13.25 3.94 9.89
CA GLU A 57 -14.37 3.58 10.76
C GLU A 57 -15.34 4.74 11.02
N ASP A 58 -14.81 5.94 11.20
CA ASP A 58 -15.57 7.17 11.47
C ASP A 58 -16.33 7.71 10.24
N GLY A 59 -16.15 7.06 9.09
CA GLY A 59 -16.82 7.41 7.83
C GLY A 59 -16.07 8.44 6.99
N ASP A 60 -14.94 8.94 7.47
CA ASP A 60 -14.07 9.84 6.72
C ASP A 60 -13.56 9.18 5.45
N LYS A 61 -13.44 10.00 4.40
CA LYS A 61 -12.93 9.58 3.09
C LYS A 61 -11.78 10.48 2.70
N SER A 62 -10.61 9.91 2.52
CA SER A 62 -9.49 10.60 1.88
C SER A 62 -9.32 10.12 0.44
N LEU A 63 -8.95 11.05 -0.43
CA LEU A 63 -8.46 10.75 -1.78
C LEU A 63 -6.99 11.12 -1.82
N GLU A 64 -6.14 10.11 -1.95
CA GLU A 64 -4.70 10.27 -1.84
C GLU A 64 -4.01 9.77 -3.09
N ARG A 65 -2.91 10.42 -3.43
CA ARG A 65 -2.03 9.99 -4.51
C ARG A 65 -0.71 9.53 -3.90
N HIS A 66 -0.29 8.32 -4.24
CA HIS A 66 0.93 7.72 -3.70
C HIS A 66 1.91 7.36 -4.80
N LEU A 67 3.20 7.49 -4.47
CA LEU A 67 4.32 7.00 -5.25
C LEU A 67 4.88 5.73 -4.60
N MET A 68 4.62 4.59 -5.23
CA MET A 68 5.13 3.29 -4.80
C MET A 68 6.46 2.98 -5.47
N GLY A 69 7.46 2.60 -4.67
CA GLY A 69 8.73 2.06 -5.13
C GLY A 69 8.72 0.55 -5.08
N ILE A 70 9.14 -0.10 -6.18
CA ILE A 70 9.15 -1.56 -6.32
C ILE A 70 10.59 -2.08 -6.22
N VAL A 71 10.78 -3.20 -5.53
CA VAL A 71 12.02 -3.99 -5.53
C VAL A 71 11.71 -5.42 -5.96
N VAL A 72 12.70 -6.11 -6.54
CA VAL A 72 12.59 -7.55 -6.82
C VAL A 72 13.31 -8.30 -5.71
N GLU A 73 12.58 -9.14 -4.99
CA GLU A 73 13.11 -10.03 -3.94
C GLU A 73 12.75 -11.47 -4.32
N ASN A 74 13.75 -12.34 -4.45
CA ASN A 74 13.56 -13.73 -4.87
C ASN A 74 12.75 -13.87 -6.17
N GLY A 75 13.03 -13.01 -7.15
CA GLY A 75 12.33 -12.98 -8.45
C GLY A 75 10.91 -12.44 -8.41
N LYS A 76 10.41 -12.00 -7.25
CA LYS A 76 9.05 -11.46 -7.08
C LYS A 76 9.08 -9.95 -6.84
N PRO A 77 8.23 -9.16 -7.51
CA PRO A 77 8.11 -7.73 -7.23
C PRO A 77 7.45 -7.52 -5.87
N ARG A 78 7.99 -6.59 -5.08
CA ARG A 78 7.51 -6.18 -3.76
C ARG A 78 7.39 -4.67 -3.68
N ILE A 79 6.40 -4.17 -2.96
CA ILE A 79 6.24 -2.74 -2.68
C ILE A 79 7.21 -2.38 -1.55
N ASN A 80 8.30 -1.71 -1.88
CA ASN A 80 9.39 -1.45 -0.94
C ASN A 80 9.28 -0.09 -0.27
N THR A 81 8.74 0.91 -0.96
CA THR A 81 8.57 2.26 -0.40
C THR A 81 7.24 2.83 -0.83
N GLU A 82 6.71 3.72 0.00
CA GLU A 82 5.51 4.49 -0.26
C GLU A 82 5.84 5.96 0.07
N LYS A 83 5.22 6.89 -0.66
CA LYS A 83 5.25 8.32 -0.38
C LYS A 83 3.98 8.98 -0.93
N SER A 84 3.22 9.67 -0.06
CA SER A 84 2.12 10.54 -0.48
C SER A 84 2.63 11.76 -1.28
N LEU A 85 1.86 12.18 -2.29
CA LEU A 85 2.15 13.28 -3.21
C LEU A 85 1.23 14.48 -3.02
#